data_AF-A0A351KT57-F1
#
_entry.id   AF-A0A351KT57-F1
#
_cell.length_a   1.000
_cell.length_b   1.000
_cell.length_c   1.000
_cell.angle_alpha   90.00
_cell.angle_beta   90.00
_cell.angle_gamma   90.00
#
_symmetry.space_group_name_H-M   'P 1'
#
loop_
_entity.id
_entity.type
_entity.pdbx_description
1 polymer ?
#
loop_
_entity_poly.entity_id
_entity_poly.type
_entity_poly.pdbx_seq_one_letter_code
_entity_poly.pdbx_strand_id
1 'polypeptide(L)'
;MTMNTEQTSEKLSALLDDALDAKDGLSVLEGIRSDRELRAKFHRYQAVRSVLRSESAALPDLDFSARVRAAIDEEPVVLSPRVVRHQFRERVATFALAASMAALAIMVVRSVNHYSPDKASELLASVNISTPAVHASMEPDLREYLNMHNESAYLSGSQGLMPSVRLVSGHQGR
;
A
#
# COMPACT_ATOMS: atom_id res chain seq x y z
N MET A 1 42.68 -13.45 -10.07
CA MET A 1 41.36 -14.06 -9.77
C MET A 1 40.59 -14.10 -11.07
N THR A 2 40.77 -15.14 -11.87
CA THR A 2 40.14 -15.31 -13.18
C THR A 2 38.67 -15.62 -12.95
N MET A 3 37.79 -14.63 -13.07
CA MET A 3 36.36 -14.93 -13.18
C MET A 3 36.17 -15.82 -14.40
N ASN A 4 35.43 -16.90 -14.19
CA ASN A 4 35.24 -17.99 -15.15
C ASN A 4 34.59 -17.41 -16.41
N THR A 5 35.28 -17.43 -17.54
CA THR A 5 34.86 -16.78 -18.80
C THR A 5 33.49 -17.29 -19.28
N GLU A 6 33.16 -18.54 -18.97
CA GLU A 6 31.84 -19.15 -19.18
C GLU A 6 30.74 -18.44 -18.39
N GLN A 7 30.94 -18.20 -17.10
CA GLN A 7 29.96 -17.51 -16.25
C GLN A 7 29.71 -16.08 -16.73
N THR A 8 30.75 -15.38 -17.18
CA THR A 8 30.60 -14.04 -17.76
C THR A 8 29.79 -14.09 -19.07
N SER A 9 29.98 -15.14 -19.87
CA SER A 9 29.28 -15.33 -21.14
C SER A 9 27.81 -15.68 -20.95
N GLU A 10 27.52 -16.52 -19.97
CA GLU A 10 26.16 -16.88 -19.55
C GLU A 10 25.41 -15.64 -19.05
N LYS A 11 26.01 -14.87 -18.13
CA LYS A 11 25.42 -13.62 -17.63
C LYS A 11 25.19 -12.60 -18.75
N LEU A 12 26.11 -12.52 -19.73
CA LEU A 12 25.93 -11.66 -20.90
C LEU A 12 24.73 -12.10 -21.76
N SER A 13 24.54 -13.41 -21.96
CA SER A 13 23.36 -13.93 -22.66
C SER A 13 22.08 -13.64 -21.88
N ALA A 14 22.07 -13.91 -20.58
CA ALA A 14 20.94 -13.62 -19.71
C ALA A 14 20.56 -12.12 -19.73
N LEU A 15 21.56 -11.22 -19.77
CA LEU A 15 21.33 -9.78 -19.93
C LEU A 15 20.62 -9.44 -21.25
N LEU A 16 21.00 -10.09 -22.36
CA LEU A 16 20.38 -9.84 -23.68
C LEU A 16 18.92 -10.34 -23.76
N ASP A 17 18.61 -11.38 -23.00
CA ASP A 17 17.29 -12.02 -22.94
C ASP A 17 16.40 -11.47 -21.82
N ASP A 18 16.82 -10.39 -21.14
CA ASP A 18 16.09 -9.78 -20.00
C ASP A 18 15.86 -10.77 -18.83
N ALA A 19 16.72 -11.78 -18.71
CA ALA A 19 16.65 -12.85 -17.73
C ALA A 19 17.58 -12.64 -16.52
N LEU A 20 18.12 -11.44 -16.36
CA LEU A 20 19.08 -11.10 -15.32
C LEU A 20 18.47 -10.11 -14.32
N ASP A 21 18.80 -10.26 -13.04
CA ASP A 21 18.35 -9.30 -12.04
C ASP A 21 19.03 -7.93 -12.21
N ALA A 22 18.46 -6.88 -11.60
CA ALA A 22 18.95 -5.52 -11.79
C ALA A 22 20.41 -5.34 -11.30
N LYS A 23 20.79 -6.04 -10.22
CA LYS A 23 22.11 -5.90 -9.61
C LYS A 23 23.19 -6.54 -10.48
N ASP A 24 22.97 -7.76 -10.94
CA ASP A 24 23.89 -8.44 -11.83
C ASP A 24 23.89 -7.79 -13.21
N GLY A 25 22.76 -7.27 -13.68
CA GLY A 25 22.68 -6.47 -14.90
C GLY A 25 23.61 -5.25 -14.86
N LEU A 26 23.60 -4.49 -13.76
CA LEU A 26 24.53 -3.36 -13.57
C LEU A 26 25.99 -3.82 -13.53
N SER A 27 26.28 -4.95 -12.88
CA SER A 27 27.63 -5.52 -12.81
C SER A 27 28.17 -5.92 -14.20
N VAL A 28 27.34 -6.59 -15.01
CA VAL A 28 27.70 -6.97 -16.38
C VAL A 28 27.89 -5.72 -17.24
N LEU A 29 27.04 -4.70 -17.09
CA LEU A 29 27.15 -3.45 -17.85
C LEU A 29 28.44 -2.68 -17.50
N GLU A 30 28.84 -2.68 -16.23
CA GLU A 30 30.12 -2.14 -15.79
C GLU A 30 31.31 -2.92 -16.39
N GLY A 31 31.18 -4.25 -16.48
CA GLY A 31 32.12 -5.10 -17.20
C GLY A 31 32.25 -4.72 -18.67
N ILE A 32 31.13 -4.54 -19.39
CA ILE A 32 31.12 -4.12 -20.79
C ILE A 32 31.81 -2.74 -20.97
N ARG A 33 31.67 -1.85 -19.98
CA ARG A 33 32.30 -0.52 -19.99
C ARG A 33 33.82 -0.59 -19.80
N SER A 34 34.32 -1.50 -18.97
CA SER A 34 35.74 -1.56 -18.59
C SER A 34 36.56 -2.55 -19.44
N ASP A 35 35.94 -3.64 -19.92
CA ASP A 35 36.59 -4.72 -20.65
C ASP A 35 36.28 -4.67 -22.16
N ARG A 36 37.33 -4.54 -22.97
CA ARG A 36 37.22 -4.47 -24.43
C ARG A 36 36.80 -5.79 -25.06
N GLU A 37 37.26 -6.93 -24.54
CA GLU A 37 36.90 -8.25 -25.06
C GLU A 37 35.44 -8.58 -24.78
N LEU A 38 34.98 -8.29 -23.56
CA LEU A 38 33.58 -8.48 -23.17
C LEU A 38 32.65 -7.59 -24.02
N ARG A 39 33.05 -6.34 -24.26
CA ARG A 39 32.32 -5.43 -25.16
C ARG A 39 32.26 -5.96 -26.60
N ALA A 40 33.38 -6.45 -27.13
CA ALA A 40 33.39 -7.06 -28.47
C ALA A 40 32.47 -8.31 -28.54
N LYS A 41 32.39 -9.10 -27.46
CA LYS A 41 31.46 -10.23 -27.36
C LYS A 41 30.00 -9.77 -27.37
N PHE A 42 29.67 -8.75 -26.58
CA PHE A 42 28.34 -8.14 -26.58
C PHE A 42 27.90 -7.66 -27.96
N HIS A 43 28.77 -6.94 -28.69
CA HIS A 43 28.48 -6.49 -30.05
C HIS A 43 28.20 -7.64 -31.01
N ARG A 44 28.98 -8.72 -30.95
CA ARG A 44 28.74 -9.92 -31.79
C ARG A 44 27.39 -10.56 -31.47
N TYR A 45 27.03 -10.71 -30.20
CA TYR A 45 25.75 -11.31 -29.82
C TYR A 45 24.56 -10.46 -30.27
N GLN A 46 24.64 -9.14 -30.11
CA GLN A 46 23.62 -8.21 -30.62
C GLN A 46 23.46 -8.30 -32.15
N ALA A 47 24.57 -8.38 -32.89
CA ALA A 47 24.53 -8.52 -34.35
C ALA A 47 23.92 -9.85 -34.80
N VAL A 48 24.24 -10.96 -34.13
CA VAL A 48 23.60 -12.26 -34.38
C VAL A 48 22.10 -12.17 -34.10
N ARG A 49 21.72 -11.56 -32.96
CA ARG A 49 20.32 -11.37 -32.56
C ARG A 49 19.52 -10.54 -33.57
N SER A 50 20.09 -9.45 -34.07
CA SER A 50 19.41 -8.57 -35.05
C SER A 50 19.17 -9.30 -36.37
N VAL A 51 20.16 -10.06 -36.85
CA VAL A 51 20.02 -10.90 -38.06
C VAL A 51 18.95 -11.96 -37.88
N LEU A 52 18.95 -12.69 -36.75
CA LEU A 52 17.96 -13.73 -36.48
C LEU A 52 16.53 -13.20 -36.37
N ARG A 53 16.34 -11.97 -35.87
CA ARG A 53 15.02 -11.37 -35.72
C ARG A 53 14.47 -10.76 -37.03
N SER A 54 15.21 -10.81 -38.14
CA SER A 54 14.82 -10.19 -39.42
C SER A 54 14.53 -8.68 -39.31
N GLU A 55 15.00 -8.03 -38.24
CA GLU A 55 15.12 -6.59 -38.18
C GLU A 55 16.19 -6.25 -39.23
N SER A 56 15.75 -5.69 -40.37
CA SER A 56 16.54 -5.45 -41.58
C SER A 56 18.04 -5.46 -41.34
N ALA A 57 18.73 -6.41 -41.97
CA ALA A 57 20.19 -6.61 -41.91
C ALA A 57 20.99 -5.46 -42.56
N ALA A 58 20.53 -4.21 -42.42
CA ALA A 58 21.43 -3.07 -42.43
C ALA A 58 22.20 -3.13 -41.12
N LEU A 59 23.33 -3.87 -41.11
CA LEU A 59 24.31 -3.66 -40.05
C LEU A 59 24.60 -2.15 -40.04
N PRO A 60 24.33 -1.46 -38.92
CA PRO A 60 24.69 -0.06 -38.84
C PRO A 60 26.18 0.05 -39.12
N ASP A 61 26.54 1.09 -39.87
CA ASP A 61 27.93 1.48 -40.09
C ASP A 61 28.73 1.38 -38.77
N LEU A 62 29.97 0.91 -38.84
CA LEU A 62 30.78 0.61 -37.65
C LEU A 62 30.88 1.82 -36.70
N ASP A 63 30.79 3.01 -37.28
CA ASP A 63 30.87 4.29 -36.60
C ASP A 63 29.50 4.86 -36.16
N PHE A 64 28.39 4.18 -36.45
CA PHE A 64 27.04 4.66 -36.08
C PHE A 64 26.93 4.97 -34.59
N SER A 65 27.34 4.04 -33.72
CA SER A 65 27.29 4.25 -32.27
C SER A 65 28.23 5.38 -31.81
N ALA A 66 29.35 5.59 -32.50
CA ALA A 66 30.26 6.69 -32.21
C ALA A 66 29.65 8.05 -32.59
N ARG A 67 29.00 8.13 -33.76
CA ARG A 67 28.26 9.34 -34.18
C ARG A 67 27.09 9.65 -33.26
N VAL A 68 26.32 8.64 -32.86
CA VAL A 68 25.23 8.81 -31.90
C VAL A 68 25.75 9.32 -30.56
N ARG A 69 26.87 8.77 -30.06
CA ARG A 69 27.51 9.28 -28.83
C ARG A 69 27.92 10.74 -28.98
N ALA A 70 28.60 11.10 -30.08
CA ALA A 70 29.01 12.48 -30.33
C ALA A 70 27.80 13.44 -30.38
N ALA A 71 26.72 13.04 -31.07
CA ALA A 71 25.50 13.84 -31.14
C ALA A 71 24.81 14.00 -29.77
N ILE A 72 24.85 12.98 -28.90
CA ILE A 72 24.34 13.07 -27.52
C ILE A 72 25.23 13.98 -26.67
N ASP A 73 26.55 13.89 -26.81
CA ASP A 73 27.49 14.76 -26.07
C ASP A 73 27.35 16.24 -26.46
N GLU A 74 26.91 16.51 -27.69
CA GLU A 74 26.58 17.85 -28.20
C GLU A 74 25.17 18.34 -27.81
N GLU A 75 24.30 17.47 -27.28
CA GLU A 75 22.95 17.84 -26.89
C GLU A 75 22.98 18.75 -25.64
N PRO A 76 22.36 19.95 -25.68
CA PRO A 76 22.27 20.79 -24.49
C PRO A 76 21.48 20.03 -23.42
N VAL A 77 21.99 20.00 -22.19
CA VAL A 77 21.31 19.38 -21.05
C VAL A 77 19.99 20.11 -20.79
N VAL A 78 18.93 19.65 -21.44
CA VAL A 78 17.57 20.10 -21.14
C VAL A 78 17.23 19.48 -19.80
N LEU A 79 17.38 20.27 -18.73
CA LEU A 79 16.81 19.96 -17.44
C LEU A 79 15.30 19.90 -17.62
N SER A 80 14.78 18.72 -17.93
CA SER A 80 13.34 18.49 -17.94
C SER A 80 12.79 18.93 -16.58
N PRO A 81 11.70 19.72 -16.54
CA PRO A 81 11.13 20.15 -15.28
C PRO A 81 10.81 18.89 -14.47
N ARG A 82 11.49 18.77 -13.32
CA ARG A 82 11.29 17.70 -12.35
C ARG A 82 9.79 17.52 -12.18
N VAL A 83 9.26 16.33 -12.48
CA VAL A 83 7.84 16.05 -12.33
C VAL A 83 7.51 16.20 -10.85
N VAL A 84 7.07 17.38 -10.44
CA VAL A 84 6.64 17.63 -9.07
C VAL A 84 5.35 16.85 -8.92
N ARG A 85 5.44 15.62 -8.39
CA ARG A 85 4.26 14.85 -7.99
C ARG A 85 3.45 15.76 -7.06
N HIS A 86 2.30 16.21 -7.56
CA HIS A 86 1.44 17.18 -6.90
C HIS A 86 1.02 16.61 -5.52
N GLN A 87 1.60 17.12 -4.44
CA GLN A 87 1.22 16.82 -3.05
C GLN A 87 -0.23 17.22 -2.71
N PHE A 88 -0.95 17.84 -3.65
CA PHE A 88 -2.36 18.20 -3.48
C PHE A 88 -3.27 16.98 -3.25
N ARG A 89 -2.92 15.78 -3.73
CA ARG A 89 -3.77 14.59 -3.55
C ARG A 89 -3.84 14.15 -2.08
N GLU A 90 -2.81 14.41 -1.29
CA GLU A 90 -2.78 14.09 0.14
C GLU A 90 -3.66 15.04 0.97
N ARG A 91 -3.74 16.31 0.58
CA ARG A 91 -4.59 17.30 1.29
C ARG A 91 -6.08 17.10 1.03
N VAL A 92 -6.48 16.66 -0.17
CA VAL A 92 -7.91 16.41 -0.46
C VAL A 92 -8.44 15.20 0.32
N ALA A 93 -7.60 14.19 0.55
CA ALA A 93 -7.97 13.01 1.34
C ALA A 93 -8.30 13.37 2.80
N THR A 94 -7.58 14.33 3.41
CA THR A 94 -7.82 14.72 4.81
C THR A 94 -9.07 15.58 4.99
N PHE A 95 -9.44 16.42 4.02
CA PHE A 95 -10.68 17.21 4.08
C PHE A 95 -11.95 16.35 4.02
N ALA A 96 -11.94 15.24 3.27
CA ALA A 96 -13.10 14.36 3.17
C ALA A 96 -13.50 13.75 4.52
N LEU A 97 -12.52 13.35 5.33
CA LEU A 97 -12.75 12.77 6.66
C LEU A 97 -13.34 13.81 7.64
N ALA A 98 -12.77 15.01 7.68
CA ALA A 98 -13.26 16.10 8.53
C ALA A 98 -14.67 16.56 8.13
N ALA A 99 -14.96 16.68 6.83
CA ALA A 99 -16.29 17.03 6.33
C ALA A 99 -17.35 15.99 6.72
N SER A 100 -16.99 14.70 6.70
CA SER A 100 -17.89 13.61 7.09
C SER A 100 -18.25 13.67 8.57
N MET A 101 -17.28 13.91 9.45
CA MET A 101 -17.53 14.09 10.89
C MET A 101 -18.34 15.35 11.19
N ALA A 102 -18.04 16.47 10.51
CA ALA A 102 -18.79 17.71 10.68
C ALA A 102 -20.26 17.57 10.24
N ALA A 103 -20.53 16.89 9.12
CA ALA A 103 -21.88 16.62 8.66
C ALA A 103 -22.69 15.76 9.66
N LEU A 104 -22.07 14.71 10.22
CA LEU A 104 -22.69 13.89 11.27
C LEU A 104 -23.01 14.71 12.52
N ALA A 105 -22.08 15.55 12.98
CA ALA A 105 -22.31 16.42 14.14
C ALA A 105 -23.49 17.37 13.93
N ILE A 106 -23.57 18.02 12.75
CA ILE A 106 -24.69 18.90 12.39
C ILE A 106 -26.01 18.13 12.34
N MET A 107 -26.02 16.91 11.80
CA MET A 107 -27.22 16.06 11.71
C MET A 107 -27.74 15.65 13.10
N VAL A 108 -26.85 15.28 14.03
CA VAL A 108 -27.21 14.95 15.42
C VAL A 108 -27.80 16.18 16.12
N VAL A 109 -27.16 17.34 16.01
CA VAL A 109 -27.63 18.60 16.62
C VAL A 109 -29.02 18.98 16.09
N ARG A 110 -29.28 18.78 14.79
CA ARG A 110 -30.61 19.03 14.22
C ARG A 110 -31.65 18.03 14.73
N SER A 111 -31.28 16.76 14.88
CA SER A 111 -32.17 15.70 15.38
C SER A 111 -32.61 15.97 16.83
N VAL A 112 -31.69 16.37 17.70
CA VAL A 112 -32.02 16.72 19.08
C VAL A 112 -32.80 18.03 19.20
N ASN A 113 -32.53 19.02 18.34
CA ASN A 113 -33.30 20.27 18.31
C ASN A 113 -34.72 20.11 17.74
N HIS A 114 -34.97 19.06 16.93
CA HIS A 114 -36.31 18.72 16.43
C HIS A 114 -36.97 17.57 17.22
N TYR A 115 -36.47 17.26 18.41
CA TYR A 115 -37.05 16.23 19.27
C TYR A 115 -38.40 16.70 19.85
N SER A 116 -39.50 16.33 19.18
CA SER A 116 -40.83 16.29 19.77
C SER A 116 -41.07 14.90 20.38
N PRO A 117 -41.32 14.78 21.69
CA PRO A 117 -41.43 13.49 22.38
C PRO A 117 -42.58 12.61 21.85
N ASP A 118 -43.59 13.19 21.20
CA ASP A 118 -44.75 12.45 20.66
C ASP A 118 -44.42 11.53 19.47
N LYS A 119 -43.31 11.76 18.75
CA LYS A 119 -42.94 10.95 17.56
C LYS A 119 -41.87 9.90 17.82
N ALA A 120 -41.25 9.90 19.00
CA ALA A 120 -40.20 8.96 19.36
C ALA A 120 -40.74 7.54 19.60
N SER A 121 -41.96 7.40 20.12
CA SER A 121 -42.59 6.09 20.35
C SER A 121 -43.03 5.37 19.07
N GLU A 122 -43.34 6.10 18.00
CA GLU A 122 -43.81 5.50 16.73
C GLU A 122 -42.64 4.96 15.88
N LEU A 123 -41.46 5.58 15.99
CA LEU A 123 -40.22 5.12 15.33
C LEU A 123 -39.61 3.88 15.99
N LEU A 124 -39.80 3.68 17.30
CA LEU A 124 -39.31 2.48 18.00
C LEU A 124 -40.21 1.24 17.77
N ALA A 125 -41.48 1.44 17.40
CA ALA A 125 -42.42 0.35 17.12
C ALA A 125 -42.27 -0.25 15.70
N SER A 126 -41.58 0.43 14.78
CA SER A 126 -41.40 0.01 13.38
C SER A 126 -40.04 -0.59 13.06
N VAL A 127 -39.13 -0.66 14.04
CA VAL A 127 -37.78 -1.20 13.86
C VAL A 127 -37.80 -2.72 14.09
N ASN A 128 -38.19 -3.47 13.05
CA ASN A 128 -38.00 -4.91 12.98
C ASN A 128 -36.58 -5.22 12.46
N ILE A 129 -35.60 -5.33 13.38
CA ILE A 129 -34.23 -5.70 13.02
C ILE A 129 -34.16 -7.23 12.96
N SER A 130 -34.24 -7.80 11.76
CA SER A 130 -33.73 -9.16 11.54
C SER A 130 -32.20 -9.12 11.51
N THR A 131 -31.58 -9.37 12.67
CA THR A 131 -30.12 -9.62 12.77
C THR A 131 -29.81 -11.05 12.31
N PRO A 132 -28.91 -11.27 11.34
CA PRO A 132 -28.33 -12.60 11.14
C PRO A 132 -27.36 -12.91 12.29
N ALA A 133 -27.45 -14.12 12.82
CA ALA A 133 -26.79 -14.58 14.03
C ALA A 133 -25.30 -14.93 13.81
N VAL A 134 -24.44 -14.47 14.73
CA VAL A 134 -23.24 -15.22 15.18
C VAL A 134 -23.22 -15.14 16.71
N HIS A 135 -23.66 -16.23 17.33
CA HIS A 135 -23.57 -16.49 18.76
C HIS A 135 -22.11 -16.70 19.20
N ALA A 136 -21.74 -16.24 20.40
CA ALA A 136 -20.78 -16.98 21.23
C ALA A 136 -20.86 -16.52 22.69
N SER A 137 -21.03 -17.48 23.59
CA SER A 137 -21.00 -17.36 25.04
C SER A 137 -19.88 -16.44 25.53
N MET A 138 -20.24 -15.28 26.04
CA MET A 138 -19.28 -14.42 26.72
C MET A 138 -19.16 -14.90 28.17
N GLU A 139 -17.99 -15.42 28.52
CA GLU A 139 -17.66 -15.91 29.86
C GLU A 139 -17.94 -14.83 30.92
N PRO A 140 -18.58 -15.17 32.06
CA PRO A 140 -18.92 -14.17 33.09
C PRO A 140 -17.71 -13.35 33.54
N ASP A 141 -16.54 -13.98 33.65
CA ASP A 141 -15.29 -13.32 34.08
C ASP A 141 -14.80 -12.28 33.07
N LEU A 142 -14.96 -12.55 31.76
CA LEU A 142 -14.62 -11.57 30.72
C LEU A 142 -15.58 -10.39 30.71
N ARG A 143 -16.87 -10.64 31.00
CA ARG A 143 -17.87 -9.57 31.13
C ARG A 143 -17.60 -8.70 32.37
N GLU A 144 -17.19 -9.32 33.47
CA GLU A 144 -16.81 -8.64 34.71
C GLU A 144 -15.52 -7.82 34.53
N TYR A 145 -14.51 -8.38 33.86
CA TYR A 145 -13.27 -7.69 33.53
C TYR A 145 -13.52 -6.44 32.68
N LEU A 146 -14.33 -6.55 31.62
CA LEU A 146 -14.68 -5.42 30.75
C LEU A 146 -15.47 -4.34 31.49
N ASN A 147 -16.35 -4.72 32.42
CA ASN A 147 -17.07 -3.74 33.25
C ASN A 147 -16.14 -3.02 34.23
N MET A 148 -15.16 -3.72 34.80
CA MET A 148 -14.23 -3.15 35.78
C MET A 148 -13.08 -2.34 35.15
N HIS A 149 -12.68 -2.68 33.92
CA HIS A 149 -11.66 -1.96 33.15
C HIS A 149 -12.23 -0.91 32.19
N ASN A 150 -13.55 -0.72 32.14
CA ASN A 150 -14.15 0.38 31.42
C ASN A 150 -14.04 1.66 32.26
N GLU A 151 -13.06 2.51 31.94
CA GLU A 151 -12.83 3.81 32.58
C GLU A 151 -14.08 4.73 32.61
N SER A 152 -15.06 4.46 31.74
CA SER A 152 -16.36 5.13 31.69
C SER A 152 -17.23 4.92 32.94
N ALA A 153 -16.99 3.86 33.72
CA ALA A 153 -17.77 3.56 34.92
C ALA A 153 -17.47 4.53 36.07
N TYR A 154 -16.28 5.13 36.10
CA TYR A 154 -15.88 6.07 37.16
C TYR A 154 -16.37 7.50 36.93
N LEU A 155 -16.74 7.83 35.69
CA LEU A 155 -17.22 9.18 35.33
C LEU A 155 -18.75 9.30 35.34
N SER A 156 -19.48 8.20 35.52
CA SER A 156 -20.94 8.22 35.66
C SER A 156 -21.35 8.40 37.12
N GLY A 157 -20.83 9.48 37.72
CA GLY A 157 -21.36 10.06 38.94
C GLY A 157 -22.52 11.01 38.64
N SER A 158 -23.55 10.58 37.90
CA SER A 158 -24.83 11.29 37.85
C SER A 158 -25.95 10.45 37.24
N GLN A 159 -26.89 10.08 38.13
CA GLN A 159 -28.28 9.66 37.90
C GLN A 159 -28.56 8.41 37.06
N GLY A 160 -28.91 7.32 37.77
CA GLY A 160 -29.99 6.45 37.29
C GLY A 160 -29.88 4.94 37.48
N LEU A 161 -28.78 4.38 37.99
CA LEU A 161 -28.71 2.94 38.28
C LEU A 161 -28.37 2.70 39.75
N MET A 162 -29.27 2.01 40.44
CA MET A 162 -29.12 1.65 41.86
C MET A 162 -27.95 0.67 42.02
N PRO A 163 -27.14 0.79 43.09
CA PRO A 163 -26.09 -0.18 43.38
C PRO A 163 -26.74 -1.55 43.59
N SER A 164 -26.31 -2.55 42.83
CA SER A 164 -26.83 -3.91 42.96
C SER A 164 -26.42 -4.49 44.33
N VAL A 165 -27.37 -4.48 45.27
CA VAL A 165 -27.24 -5.20 46.54
C VAL A 165 -27.34 -6.70 46.26
N ARG A 166 -26.28 -7.44 46.59
CA ARG A 166 -26.22 -8.90 46.49
C ARG A 166 -26.92 -9.52 47.71
N LEU A 167 -28.11 -10.07 47.54
CA LEU A 167 -28.75 -10.92 48.55
C LEU A 167 -28.23 -12.36 48.40
N VAL A 168 -27.55 -12.87 49.43
CA VAL A 168 -27.20 -14.29 49.53
C VAL A 168 -28.23 -14.95 50.44
N SER A 169 -29.16 -15.72 49.86
CA SER A 169 -29.96 -16.66 50.66
C SER A 169 -29.09 -17.88 50.97
N GLY A 170 -28.69 -18.02 52.23
CA GLY A 170 -28.03 -19.24 52.72
C GLY A 170 -29.02 -20.40 52.70
N HIS A 171 -28.76 -21.40 51.87
CA HIS A 171 -29.47 -22.67 51.89
C HIS A 171 -28.92 -23.52 53.05
N GLN A 172 -29.63 -23.54 54.18
CA GLN A 172 -29.33 -24.38 55.33
C GLN A 172 -29.91 -25.78 55.09
N GLY A 173 -29.09 -26.70 54.60
CA GLY A 173 -29.37 -28.14 54.64
C GLY A 173 -29.06 -28.71 56.02
N ARG A 174 -29.96 -29.55 56.53
CA ARG A 174 -29.87 -30.27 57.82
C ARG A 174 -28.78 -31.33 57.81
#